data_AF-A0A9W3AZ07-F1
#
_entry.id   AF-A0A9W3AZ07-F1
#
_cell.length_a   1.000
_cell.length_b   1.000
_cell.length_c   1.000
_cell.angle_alpha   90.00
_cell.angle_beta   90.00
_cell.angle_gamma   90.00
#
_symmetry.space_group_name_H-M   'P 1'
#
loop_
_entity.id
_entity.type
_entity.pdbx_description
1 polymer ?
#
loop_
_entity_poly.entity_id
_entity_poly.type
_entity_poly.pdbx_seq_one_letter_code
_entity_poly.pdbx_strand_id
1 'polypeptide(L)'
;MADMSTDRQSLSQSQNSLNSSIISGDNVTKTNDEITSEIASEFCKFLNFNVEKEETKFNDSVEMMLTKLDEFFSLVDMIRSDTSLCLTTTLPQIQEKCAEMEFIFDKIDKLEVFVNMVKDCVAATEDKVNKAENELGAIGGLVKKLTSFVSLQKKSPLQAASKGKKPEYIPPEIFSTEDYLSPPAFNATQSTEEFGHSSQ
;
A
#
# COMPACT_ATOMS: atom_id res chain seq x y z
N MET A 1 -2.07 -18.57 -51.93
CA MET A 1 -2.43 -19.19 -53.21
C MET A 1 -2.86 -18.09 -54.15
N ALA A 2 -1.88 -17.57 -54.89
CA ALA A 2 -1.88 -16.62 -56.00
C ALA A 2 -0.39 -16.30 -56.23
N ASP A 3 0.21 -16.26 -57.40
CA ASP A 3 -0.01 -16.85 -58.72
C ASP A 3 1.42 -16.97 -59.28
N MET A 4 1.92 -18.20 -59.48
CA MET A 4 3.33 -18.48 -59.85
C MET A 4 3.59 -18.36 -61.36
N SER A 5 2.68 -17.73 -62.11
CA SER A 5 2.78 -17.56 -63.56
C SER A 5 3.30 -16.18 -64.00
N THR A 6 3.18 -15.15 -63.15
CA THR A 6 3.61 -13.77 -63.49
C THR A 6 5.14 -13.60 -63.45
N ASP A 7 5.85 -14.39 -62.64
CA ASP A 7 7.32 -14.25 -62.48
C ASP A 7 8.15 -14.89 -63.60
N ARG A 8 7.57 -15.78 -64.43
CA ARG A 8 8.31 -16.35 -65.57
C ARG A 8 8.29 -15.48 -66.82
N GLN A 9 7.32 -14.58 -66.97
CA GLN A 9 7.32 -13.59 -68.06
C GLN A 9 8.22 -12.38 -67.76
N SER A 10 8.36 -11.98 -66.49
CA SER A 10 9.26 -10.90 -66.08
C SER A 10 10.74 -11.29 -66.17
N LEU A 11 11.10 -12.54 -65.85
CA LEU A 11 12.47 -13.03 -65.97
C LEU A 11 12.96 -13.16 -67.42
N SER A 12 12.10 -13.54 -68.37
CA SER A 12 12.53 -13.63 -69.79
C SER A 12 12.62 -12.25 -70.47
N GLN A 13 11.78 -11.28 -70.06
CA GLN A 13 11.92 -9.89 -70.50
C GLN A 13 13.15 -9.21 -69.90
N SER A 14 13.53 -9.51 -68.65
CA SER A 14 14.73 -8.97 -68.02
C SER A 14 16.03 -9.56 -68.61
N GLN A 15 16.05 -10.85 -68.95
CA GLN A 15 17.20 -11.49 -69.62
C GLN A 15 17.42 -10.99 -71.06
N ASN A 16 16.35 -10.64 -71.79
CA ASN A 16 16.48 -10.06 -73.12
C ASN A 16 16.94 -8.58 -73.11
N SER A 17 16.70 -7.86 -72.01
CA SER A 17 17.21 -6.49 -71.84
C SER A 17 18.71 -6.43 -71.52
N LEU A 18 19.30 -7.51 -71.00
CA LEU A 18 20.74 -7.58 -70.71
C LEU A 18 21.55 -8.10 -71.90
N ASN A 19 20.99 -8.98 -72.75
CA ASN A 19 21.73 -9.51 -73.89
C ASN A 19 21.75 -8.59 -75.13
N SER A 20 20.88 -7.59 -75.23
CA SER A 20 20.95 -6.59 -76.31
C SER A 20 22.02 -5.51 -76.08
N SER A 21 22.52 -5.36 -74.85
CA SER A 21 23.54 -4.35 -74.52
C SER A 21 24.98 -4.87 -74.60
N ILE A 22 25.18 -6.18 -74.85
CA ILE A 22 26.52 -6.78 -74.92
C ILE A 22 27.08 -6.77 -76.36
N ILE A 23 26.28 -6.41 -77.36
CA ILE A 23 26.74 -6.13 -78.75
C ILE A 23 26.43 -4.67 -79.09
N SER A 24 26.88 -3.77 -78.24
CA SER A 24 27.15 -2.38 -78.59
C SER A 24 28.29 -1.97 -77.70
N GLY A 25 29.50 -2.05 -78.27
CA GLY A 25 30.71 -1.67 -77.58
C GLY A 25 30.64 -0.19 -77.24
N ASP A 26 30.30 0.09 -76.00
CA ASP A 26 30.48 1.40 -75.37
C ASP A 26 31.01 1.15 -73.96
N ASN A 27 32.24 0.64 -73.89
CA ASN A 27 33.11 1.03 -72.81
C ASN A 27 33.42 2.51 -73.05
N VAL A 28 32.49 3.39 -72.69
CA VAL A 28 32.75 4.83 -72.66
C VAL A 28 33.75 5.03 -71.54
N THR A 29 35.03 4.89 -71.87
CA THR A 29 36.11 5.56 -71.18
C THR A 29 35.65 7.00 -71.01
N LYS A 30 35.25 7.39 -69.78
CA LYS A 30 34.92 8.79 -69.45
C LYS A 30 36.01 9.63 -70.09
N THR A 31 35.61 10.53 -70.97
CA THR A 31 36.58 11.35 -71.69
C THR A 31 37.39 12.16 -70.67
N ASN A 32 38.66 12.45 -70.94
CA ASN A 32 39.49 13.21 -69.99
C ASN A 32 38.83 14.55 -69.61
N ASP A 33 38.05 15.13 -70.51
CA ASP A 33 37.29 16.36 -70.29
C ASP A 33 36.13 16.16 -69.30
N GLU A 34 35.48 15.01 -69.35
CA GLU A 34 34.39 14.65 -68.44
C GLU A 34 34.91 14.39 -67.02
N ILE A 35 36.05 13.71 -66.88
CA ILE A 35 36.74 13.53 -65.59
C ILE A 35 37.21 14.88 -65.04
N THR A 36 37.77 15.74 -65.89
CA THR A 36 38.23 17.08 -65.48
C THR A 36 37.06 17.95 -65.04
N SER A 37 35.93 17.88 -65.74
CA SER A 37 34.69 18.59 -65.39
C SER A 37 34.08 18.08 -64.08
N GLU A 38 34.06 16.77 -63.86
CA GLU A 38 33.59 16.15 -62.63
C GLU A 38 34.46 16.57 -61.43
N ILE A 39 35.79 16.48 -61.56
CA ILE A 39 36.75 16.94 -60.54
C ILE A 39 36.58 18.44 -60.27
N ALA A 40 36.49 19.27 -61.31
CA ALA A 40 36.28 20.71 -61.14
C ALA A 40 34.94 21.00 -60.44
N SER A 41 33.88 20.25 -60.74
CA SER A 41 32.57 20.37 -60.10
C SER A 41 32.62 19.97 -58.61
N GLU A 42 33.32 18.89 -58.27
CA GLU A 42 33.52 18.46 -56.88
C GLU A 42 34.37 19.47 -56.09
N PHE A 43 35.44 20.00 -56.68
CA PHE A 43 36.24 21.06 -56.06
C PHE A 43 35.43 22.34 -55.86
N CYS A 44 34.61 22.74 -56.83
CA CYS A 44 33.70 23.88 -56.69
C CYS A 44 32.70 23.67 -55.54
N LYS A 45 32.14 22.46 -55.37
CA LYS A 45 31.24 22.14 -54.25
C LYS A 45 31.96 22.19 -52.90
N PHE A 46 33.19 21.68 -52.83
CA PHE A 46 34.01 21.72 -51.62
C PHE A 46 34.37 23.16 -51.21
N LEU A 47 34.71 24.01 -52.19
CA LEU A 47 34.98 25.44 -51.97
C LEU A 47 33.71 26.24 -51.66
N ASN A 48 32.54 25.77 -52.09
CA ASN A 48 31.23 26.36 -51.75
C ASN A 48 30.73 25.94 -50.35
N PHE A 49 31.67 25.70 -49.42
CA PHE A 49 31.37 25.53 -48.01
C PHE A 49 30.77 26.83 -47.47
N ASN A 50 29.48 26.77 -47.13
CA ASN A 50 28.78 27.91 -46.58
C ASN A 50 29.06 27.97 -45.07
N VAL A 51 30.10 28.71 -44.72
CA VAL A 51 30.54 28.94 -43.34
C VAL A 51 29.40 29.48 -42.47
N GLU A 52 28.63 30.44 -42.98
CA GLU A 52 27.52 31.09 -42.25
C GLU A 52 26.43 30.09 -41.85
N LYS A 53 26.11 29.15 -42.75
CA LYS A 53 25.13 28.08 -42.47
C LYS A 53 25.63 27.13 -41.38
N GLU A 54 26.90 26.77 -41.41
CA GLU A 54 27.46 25.86 -40.41
C GLU A 54 27.65 26.54 -39.05
N GLU A 55 28.06 27.81 -39.05
CA GLU A 55 28.10 28.67 -37.87
C GLU A 55 26.72 28.79 -37.21
N THR A 56 25.66 29.02 -38.00
CA THR A 56 24.28 29.09 -37.50
C THR A 56 23.86 27.79 -36.83
N LYS A 57 24.08 26.63 -37.48
CA LYS A 57 23.75 25.33 -36.87
C LYS A 57 24.51 25.06 -35.58
N PHE A 58 25.79 25.46 -35.54
CA PHE A 58 26.60 25.33 -34.34
C PHE A 58 26.03 26.21 -33.21
N ASN A 59 25.69 27.47 -33.51
CA ASN A 59 25.08 28.37 -32.56
C ASN A 59 23.72 27.84 -32.05
N ASP A 60 22.85 27.37 -32.95
CA ASP A 60 21.56 26.76 -32.58
C ASP A 60 21.75 25.53 -31.66
N SER A 61 22.79 24.73 -31.91
CA SER A 61 23.13 23.58 -31.07
C SER A 61 23.58 24.01 -29.67
N VAL A 62 24.39 25.08 -29.58
CA VAL A 62 24.83 25.67 -28.31
C VAL A 62 23.64 26.22 -27.53
N GLU A 63 22.76 26.99 -28.17
CA GLU A 63 21.56 27.56 -27.53
C GLU A 63 20.61 26.47 -27.03
N MET A 64 20.40 25.41 -27.82
CA MET A 64 19.63 24.24 -27.39
C MET A 64 20.27 23.58 -26.16
N MET A 65 21.61 23.47 -26.12
CA MET A 65 22.31 22.87 -24.98
C MET A 65 22.22 23.73 -23.73
N LEU A 66 22.34 25.05 -23.86
CA LEU A 66 22.17 26.01 -22.77
C LEU A 66 20.74 25.94 -22.20
N THR A 67 19.73 25.87 -23.07
CA THR A 67 18.33 25.69 -22.67
C THR A 67 18.14 24.41 -21.88
N LYS A 68 18.69 23.29 -22.35
CA LYS A 68 18.61 22.00 -21.64
C LYS A 68 19.32 22.04 -20.28
N LEU A 69 20.44 22.77 -20.16
CA LEU A 69 21.13 22.93 -18.89
C LEU A 69 20.29 23.70 -17.86
N ASP A 70 19.56 24.73 -18.29
CA ASP A 70 18.64 25.48 -17.44
C ASP A 70 17.44 24.63 -16.98
N GLU A 71 16.90 23.81 -17.89
CA GLU A 71 15.87 22.82 -17.56
C GLU A 71 16.40 21.80 -16.53
N PHE A 72 17.62 21.28 -16.71
CA PHE A 72 18.23 20.37 -15.74
C PHE A 72 18.43 21.03 -14.38
N PHE A 73 18.84 22.29 -14.34
CA PHE A 73 18.97 23.03 -13.08
C PHE A 73 17.62 23.12 -12.36
N SER A 74 16.57 23.47 -13.11
CA SER A 74 15.19 23.53 -12.59
C SER A 74 14.73 22.17 -12.03
N LEU A 75 15.04 21.06 -12.72
CA LEU A 75 14.72 19.71 -12.25
C LEU A 75 15.50 19.33 -10.98
N VAL A 76 16.79 19.69 -10.90
CA VAL A 76 17.62 19.44 -9.72
C VAL A 76 17.08 20.21 -8.51
N ASP A 77 16.70 21.46 -8.69
CA ASP A 77 16.10 22.26 -7.63
C ASP A 77 14.76 21.69 -7.15
N MET A 78 13.93 21.21 -8.07
CA MET A 78 12.69 20.51 -7.74
C MET A 78 12.95 19.25 -6.91
N ILE A 79 13.89 18.39 -7.35
CA ILE A 79 14.27 17.18 -6.61
C ILE A 79 14.79 17.53 -5.22
N ARG A 80 15.61 18.59 -5.10
CA ARG A 80 16.17 19.02 -3.82
C ARG A 80 15.08 19.53 -2.89
N SER A 81 14.14 20.33 -3.41
CA SER A 81 12.97 20.81 -2.67
C SER A 81 12.10 19.65 -2.19
N ASP A 82 11.76 18.72 -3.07
CA ASP A 82 10.91 17.56 -2.75
C ASP A 82 11.58 16.64 -1.73
N THR A 83 12.90 16.41 -1.89
CA THR A 83 13.69 15.64 -0.93
C THR A 83 13.68 16.31 0.44
N SER A 84 13.85 17.63 0.48
CA SER A 84 13.77 18.38 1.73
C SER A 84 12.39 18.24 2.36
N LEU A 85 11.31 18.50 1.61
CA LEU A 85 9.93 18.36 2.09
C LEU A 85 9.67 16.95 2.65
N CYS A 86 10.08 15.93 1.92
CA CYS A 86 9.91 14.55 2.31
C CYS A 86 10.64 14.22 3.62
N LEU A 87 11.93 14.58 3.73
CA LEU A 87 12.75 14.22 4.87
C LEU A 87 12.49 15.08 6.11
N THR A 88 12.17 16.36 5.95
CA THR A 88 11.99 17.29 7.08
C THR A 88 10.56 17.34 7.57
N THR A 89 9.59 17.05 6.72
CA THR A 89 8.18 17.26 7.04
C THR A 89 7.39 15.97 6.91
N THR A 90 7.32 15.38 5.72
CA THR A 90 6.41 14.27 5.46
C THR A 90 6.77 13.01 6.25
N LEU A 91 8.04 12.60 6.24
CA LEU A 91 8.47 11.38 6.91
C LEU A 91 8.35 11.47 8.44
N PRO A 92 8.78 12.56 9.11
CA PRO A 92 8.54 12.75 10.55
C PRO A 92 7.06 12.73 10.92
N GLN A 93 6.19 13.36 10.12
CA GLN A 93 4.74 13.35 10.36
C GLN A 93 4.16 11.93 10.24
N ILE A 94 4.58 11.16 9.24
CA ILE A 94 4.18 9.76 9.11
C ILE A 94 4.64 8.96 10.33
N GLN A 95 5.89 9.15 10.77
CA GLN A 95 6.43 8.47 11.95
C GLN A 95 5.62 8.81 13.22
N GLU A 96 5.29 10.08 13.43
CA GLU A 96 4.43 10.52 14.54
C GLU A 96 3.06 9.84 14.50
N LYS A 97 2.42 9.80 13.32
CA LYS A 97 1.13 9.12 13.15
C LYS A 97 1.21 7.61 13.35
N CYS A 98 2.31 6.98 12.95
CA CYS A 98 2.54 5.56 13.25
C CYS A 98 2.65 5.31 14.77
N ALA A 99 3.34 6.19 15.51
CA ALA A 99 3.44 6.09 16.97
C ALA A 99 2.09 6.32 17.67
N GLU A 100 1.29 7.29 17.20
CA GLU A 100 -0.09 7.47 17.67
C GLU A 100 -0.94 6.21 17.45
N MET A 101 -0.74 5.53 16.32
CA MET A 101 -1.47 4.31 15.97
C MET A 101 -1.08 3.12 16.85
N GLU A 102 0.20 3.00 17.23
CA GLU A 102 0.67 2.00 18.20
C GLU A 102 -0.05 2.14 19.55
N PHE A 103 -0.22 3.36 20.04
CA PHE A 103 -0.98 3.62 21.25
C PHE A 103 -2.46 3.22 21.13
N ILE A 104 -3.06 3.38 19.95
CA ILE A 104 -4.43 2.92 19.70
C ILE A 104 -4.50 1.39 19.74
N PHE A 105 -3.52 0.68 19.19
CA PHE A 105 -3.45 -0.78 19.26
C PHE A 105 -3.32 -1.28 20.71
N ASP A 106 -2.48 -0.66 21.52
CA ASP A 106 -2.38 -0.98 22.95
C ASP A 106 -3.73 -0.83 23.68
N LYS A 107 -4.52 0.18 23.30
CA LYS A 107 -5.87 0.38 23.87
C LYS A 107 -6.84 -0.71 23.41
N ILE A 108 -6.74 -1.16 22.17
CA ILE A 108 -7.55 -2.26 21.64
C ILE A 108 -7.21 -3.55 22.38
N ASP A 109 -5.93 -3.86 22.56
CA ASP A 109 -5.48 -5.07 23.27
C ASP A 109 -5.95 -5.09 24.73
N LYS A 110 -5.82 -3.95 25.44
CA LYS A 110 -6.35 -3.81 26.81
C LYS A 110 -7.87 -4.01 26.87
N LEU A 111 -8.59 -3.47 25.89
CA LEU A 111 -10.03 -3.64 25.79
C LEU A 111 -10.40 -5.10 25.54
N GLU A 112 -9.66 -5.83 24.71
CA GLU A 112 -9.88 -7.26 24.48
C GLU A 112 -9.71 -8.08 25.76
N VAL A 113 -8.62 -7.83 26.51
CA VAL A 113 -8.40 -8.47 27.82
C VAL A 113 -9.56 -8.18 28.77
N PHE A 114 -10.00 -6.93 28.85
CA PHE A 114 -11.12 -6.53 29.69
C PHE A 114 -12.42 -7.26 29.28
N VAL A 115 -12.74 -7.33 27.99
CA VAL A 115 -13.94 -8.02 27.50
C VAL A 115 -13.89 -9.52 27.83
N ASN A 116 -12.72 -10.16 27.69
CA ASN A 116 -12.55 -11.56 28.06
C ASN A 116 -12.76 -11.79 29.56
N MET A 117 -12.25 -10.91 30.42
CA MET A 117 -12.51 -10.95 31.87
C MET A 117 -14.01 -10.84 32.17
N VAL A 118 -14.70 -9.86 31.58
CA VAL A 118 -16.15 -9.68 31.80
C VAL A 118 -16.92 -10.94 31.39
N LYS A 119 -16.56 -11.54 30.27
CA LYS A 119 -17.14 -12.81 29.80
C LYS A 119 -16.97 -13.92 30.84
N ASP A 120 -15.78 -14.09 31.39
CA ASP A 120 -15.50 -15.11 32.40
C ASP A 120 -16.27 -14.86 33.71
N CYS A 121 -16.36 -13.61 34.15
CA CYS A 121 -17.16 -13.22 35.33
C CYS A 121 -18.66 -13.49 35.14
N VAL A 122 -19.20 -13.21 33.95
CA VAL A 122 -20.61 -13.48 33.62
C VAL A 122 -20.87 -14.99 33.60
N ALA A 123 -20.00 -15.77 32.95
CA ALA A 123 -20.12 -17.23 32.92
C ALA A 123 -20.07 -17.83 34.34
N ALA A 124 -19.13 -17.39 35.18
CA ALA A 124 -19.05 -17.85 36.57
C ALA A 124 -20.28 -17.48 37.40
N THR A 125 -20.90 -16.33 37.11
CA THR A 125 -22.14 -15.91 37.77
C THR A 125 -23.33 -16.75 37.30
N GLU A 126 -23.43 -17.00 35.99
CA GLU A 126 -24.46 -17.86 35.39
C GLU A 126 -24.39 -19.29 35.96
N ASP A 127 -23.20 -19.88 36.08
CA ASP A 127 -23.00 -21.19 36.70
C ASP A 127 -23.47 -21.25 38.16
N LYS A 128 -23.18 -20.19 38.94
CA LYS A 128 -23.64 -20.09 40.34
C LYS A 128 -25.16 -19.96 40.42
N VAL A 129 -25.78 -19.18 39.54
CA VAL A 129 -27.24 -19.04 39.47
C VAL A 129 -27.89 -20.36 39.08
N ASN A 130 -27.41 -21.01 38.02
CA ASN A 130 -27.88 -22.32 37.58
C ASN A 130 -27.78 -23.37 38.70
N LYS A 131 -26.68 -23.38 39.45
CA LYS A 131 -26.52 -24.27 40.61
C LYS A 131 -27.55 -23.97 41.71
N ALA A 132 -27.73 -22.71 42.07
CA ALA A 132 -28.70 -22.30 43.08
C ALA A 132 -30.15 -22.63 42.70
N GLU A 133 -30.52 -22.42 41.43
CA GLU A 133 -31.84 -22.77 40.89
C GLU A 133 -32.09 -24.29 40.89
N ASN A 134 -31.10 -25.08 40.48
CA ASN A 134 -31.17 -26.54 40.51
C ASN A 134 -31.33 -27.07 41.95
N GLU A 135 -30.57 -26.54 42.90
CA GLU A 135 -30.67 -26.92 44.31
C GLU A 135 -32.03 -26.53 44.89
N LEU A 136 -32.54 -25.33 44.61
CA LEU A 136 -33.86 -24.88 45.05
C LEU A 136 -35.00 -25.73 44.44
N GLY A 137 -34.91 -26.05 43.15
CA GLY A 137 -35.85 -26.91 42.45
C GLY A 137 -35.86 -28.34 42.99
N ALA A 138 -34.68 -28.89 43.29
CA ALA A 138 -34.52 -30.19 43.94
C ALA A 138 -35.13 -30.19 45.36
N ILE A 139 -34.85 -29.16 46.17
CA ILE A 139 -35.41 -29.01 47.52
C ILE A 139 -36.94 -28.92 47.45
N GLY A 140 -37.49 -28.12 46.52
CA GLY A 140 -38.92 -27.99 46.27
C GLY A 140 -39.59 -29.31 45.85
N GLY A 141 -38.91 -30.13 45.04
CA GLY A 141 -39.35 -31.47 44.66
C GLY A 141 -39.31 -32.47 45.83
N LEU A 142 -38.26 -32.40 46.65
CA LEU A 142 -38.09 -33.24 47.85
C LEU A 142 -39.14 -32.96 48.91
N VAL A 143 -39.47 -31.69 49.20
CA VAL A 143 -40.54 -31.37 50.17
C VAL A 143 -41.91 -31.85 49.69
N LYS A 144 -42.23 -31.76 48.40
CA LYS A 144 -43.48 -32.32 47.84
C LYS A 144 -43.53 -33.85 47.99
N LYS A 145 -42.41 -34.54 47.78
CA LYS A 145 -42.32 -35.99 47.99
C LYS A 145 -42.48 -36.35 49.48
N LEU A 146 -41.81 -35.64 50.39
CA LEU A 146 -41.90 -35.93 51.83
C LEU A 146 -43.30 -35.63 52.41
N THR A 147 -43.97 -34.55 52.00
CA THR A 147 -45.37 -34.29 52.43
C THR A 147 -46.34 -35.34 51.91
N SER A 148 -46.09 -35.90 50.71
CA SER A 148 -46.87 -37.02 50.19
C SER A 148 -46.66 -38.34 50.96
N PHE A 149 -45.48 -38.58 51.54
CA PHE A 149 -45.22 -39.75 52.39
C PHE A 149 -45.76 -39.60 53.83
N VAL A 150 -45.75 -38.39 54.40
CA VAL A 150 -46.24 -38.13 55.76
C VAL A 150 -47.76 -38.23 55.87
N SER A 151 -48.49 -38.11 54.75
CA SER A 151 -49.94 -38.31 54.72
C SER A 151 -50.38 -39.77 54.88
N LEU A 152 -49.45 -40.75 54.94
CA LEU A 152 -49.79 -42.18 55.01
C LEU A 152 -49.22 -42.95 56.20
N GLN A 153 -48.50 -42.33 57.16
CA GLN A 153 -47.91 -43.08 58.28
C GLN A 153 -48.31 -42.54 59.66
N LYS A 154 -49.16 -43.31 60.36
CA LYS A 154 -49.40 -43.21 61.80
C LYS A 154 -48.29 -43.94 62.58
N LYS A 155 -47.74 -43.21 63.58
CA LYS A 155 -47.05 -43.62 64.83
C LYS A 155 -45.61 -44.18 64.78
N SER A 156 -44.77 -43.60 65.67
CA SER A 156 -43.57 -44.10 66.39
C SER A 156 -42.29 -43.25 66.22
N PRO A 157 -41.39 -43.15 67.23
CA PRO A 157 -40.70 -41.90 67.55
C PRO A 157 -39.22 -41.80 67.14
N LEU A 158 -38.79 -40.54 67.05
CA LEU A 158 -37.47 -39.97 67.32
C LEU A 158 -36.24 -40.66 66.71
N GLN A 159 -35.80 -40.14 65.56
CA GLN A 159 -34.37 -40.14 65.19
C GLN A 159 -33.94 -38.71 64.88
N ALA A 160 -32.83 -38.31 65.53
CA ALA A 160 -32.22 -36.99 65.41
C ALA A 160 -31.74 -36.76 63.97
N ALA A 161 -32.44 -35.88 63.26
CA ALA A 161 -32.03 -35.45 61.93
C ALA A 161 -30.69 -34.70 62.02
N SER A 162 -29.69 -35.18 61.28
CA SER A 162 -28.42 -34.49 61.10
C SER A 162 -28.69 -33.08 60.54
N LYS A 163 -28.18 -32.05 61.23
CA LYS A 163 -28.20 -30.66 60.77
C LYS A 163 -27.58 -30.60 59.37
N GLY A 164 -28.42 -30.47 58.33
CA GLY A 164 -27.97 -30.13 56.99
C GLY A 164 -27.23 -28.81 57.05
N LYS A 165 -25.96 -28.80 56.61
CA LYS A 165 -25.18 -27.56 56.48
C LYS A 165 -25.97 -26.63 55.54
N LYS A 166 -26.30 -25.42 56.01
CA LYS A 166 -26.80 -24.37 55.11
C LYS A 166 -25.77 -24.18 54.00
N PRO A 167 -26.18 -24.03 52.73
CA PRO A 167 -25.24 -23.68 51.67
C PRO A 167 -24.57 -22.36 52.08
N GLU A 168 -23.25 -22.40 52.19
CA GLU A 168 -22.42 -21.25 52.53
C GLU A 168 -22.34 -20.37 51.29
N TYR A 169 -22.86 -19.14 51.41
CA TYR A 169 -22.79 -18.16 50.33
C TYR A 169 -21.36 -17.66 50.21
N ILE A 170 -20.73 -17.92 49.06
CA ILE A 170 -19.43 -17.37 48.71
C ILE A 170 -19.66 -16.22 47.72
N PRO A 171 -19.40 -14.97 48.12
CA PRO A 171 -19.56 -13.81 47.26
C PRO A 171 -18.76 -13.95 45.96
N PRO A 172 -19.30 -13.55 44.79
CA PRO A 172 -18.53 -13.45 43.57
C PRO A 172 -17.41 -12.41 43.70
N GLU A 173 -16.30 -12.67 43.03
CA GLU A 173 -15.21 -11.71 42.90
C GLU A 173 -15.69 -10.56 41.99
N ILE A 174 -15.69 -9.35 42.53
CA ILE A 174 -16.09 -8.13 41.82
C ILE A 174 -14.82 -7.47 41.27
N PHE A 175 -14.71 -7.39 39.95
CA PHE A 175 -13.63 -6.67 39.30
C PHE A 175 -13.94 -5.16 39.27
N SER A 176 -12.91 -4.33 39.40
CA SER A 176 -13.02 -2.88 39.24
C SER A 176 -12.63 -2.50 37.81
N THR A 177 -13.42 -1.63 37.17
CA THR A 177 -13.10 -1.10 35.84
C THR A 177 -11.85 -0.23 35.83
N GLU A 178 -11.54 0.40 36.96
CA GLU A 178 -10.37 1.26 37.15
C GLU A 178 -9.05 0.50 37.02
N ASP A 179 -9.05 -0.81 37.31
CA ASP A 179 -7.86 -1.67 37.24
C ASP A 179 -7.46 -1.98 35.78
N TYR A 180 -8.38 -1.78 34.83
CA TYR A 180 -8.20 -2.15 33.41
C TYR A 180 -8.30 -0.95 32.46
N LEU A 181 -9.07 0.08 32.85
CA LEU A 181 -9.27 1.30 32.07
C LEU A 181 -8.56 2.46 32.76
N SER A 182 -7.22 2.46 32.73
CA SER A 182 -6.48 3.62 33.26
C SER A 182 -6.87 4.89 32.47
N PRO A 183 -7.17 6.01 33.17
CA PRO A 183 -7.37 7.29 32.50
C PRO A 183 -6.13 7.63 31.67
N PRO A 184 -6.28 8.10 30.42
CA PRO A 184 -5.12 8.55 29.68
C PRO A 184 -4.45 9.67 30.47
N ALA A 185 -3.13 9.56 30.68
CA ALA A 185 -2.31 10.70 31.01
C ALA A 185 -2.40 11.66 29.81
N PHE A 186 -3.41 12.53 29.84
CA PHE A 186 -3.57 13.58 28.86
C PHE A 186 -2.42 14.55 29.09
N ASN A 187 -1.31 14.33 28.38
CA ASN A 187 -0.22 15.30 28.29
C ASN A 187 -0.77 16.52 27.55
N ALA A 188 -1.43 17.40 28.31
CA ALA A 188 -1.68 18.77 27.91
C ALA A 188 -0.33 19.50 27.89
N THR A 189 0.50 19.21 26.90
CA THR A 189 1.52 20.17 26.50
C THR A 189 0.77 21.28 25.78
N GLN A 190 0.56 22.34 26.55
CA GLN A 190 -0.11 23.57 26.19
C GLN A 190 0.42 24.09 24.85
N SER A 191 -0.47 24.19 23.88
CA SER A 191 -0.44 25.25 22.89
C SER A 191 -0.55 26.58 23.65
N THR A 192 0.60 27.19 23.98
CA THR A 192 0.63 28.61 24.35
C THR A 192 1.02 29.38 23.11
N GLU A 193 0.05 30.19 22.69
CA GLU A 193 0.12 31.27 21.73
C GLU A 193 1.39 32.11 21.89
N GLU A 194 2.13 32.35 20.80
CA GLU A 194 2.75 33.65 20.58
C GLU A 194 2.29 34.20 19.24
N PHE A 195 1.30 35.09 19.34
CA PHE A 195 0.83 35.97 18.30
C PHE A 195 1.83 37.13 18.17
N GLY A 196 2.84 36.97 17.32
CA GLY A 196 3.79 38.03 16.98
C GLY A 196 3.45 38.66 15.63
N HIS A 197 2.60 39.69 15.64
CA HIS A 197 2.53 40.66 14.55
C HIS A 197 3.91 41.29 14.32
N SER A 198 4.40 41.31 13.09
CA SER A 198 5.21 42.44 12.62
C SER A 198 4.96 42.68 11.14
N SER A 199 4.12 43.69 10.89
CA SER A 199 4.08 44.41 9.64
C SER A 199 5.40 45.14 9.40
N GLN A 200 6.04 44.87 8.26
CA GLN A 200 6.48 45.85 7.26
C GLN A 200 7.14 45.12 6.09
#